data_AF-A0A259JY45-F1
#
_entry.id   AF-A0A259JY45-F1
#
_cell.length_a   1.000
_cell.length_b   1.000
_cell.length_c   1.000
_cell.angle_alpha   90.00
_cell.angle_beta   90.00
_cell.angle_gamma   90.00
#
_symmetry.space_group_name_H-M   'P 1'
#
loop_
_entity.id
_entity.type
_entity.pdbx_description
1 polymer ?
#
loop_
_entity_poly.entity_id
_entity_poly.type
_entity_poly.pdbx_seq_one_letter_code
_entity_poly.pdbx_strand_id
1 'polypeptide(L)' 'MLIAAAALGYGATWLTEWAAYEPKARAALGLAEDERITGFVYIGTALHKLEDRPRPPLEQIVTRF' A
#
# COMPACT_ATOMS: atom_id res chain seq x y z
N MET A 1 -0.71 7.21 -6.97
CA MET A 1 0.35 6.27 -7.41
C MET A 1 -0.21 4.89 -7.77
N LEU A 2 -0.81 4.12 -6.84
CA LEU A 2 -1.30 2.76 -7.15
C LEU A 2 -2.32 2.69 -8.29
N ILE A 3 -3.26 3.65 -8.34
CA ILE A 3 -4.26 3.75 -9.42
C ILE A 3 -3.57 3.92 -10.79
N ALA A 4 -2.52 4.75 -10.86
CA ALA A 4 -1.76 4.97 -12.09
C ALA A 4 -0.96 3.72 -12.48
N ALA A 5 -0.34 3.02 -11.53
CA ALA A 5 0.35 1.76 -11.78
C ALA A 5 -0.60 0.70 -12.38
N ALA A 6 -1.80 0.56 -11.81
CA ALA A 6 -2.82 -0.33 -12.33
C ALA A 6 -3.28 0.07 -13.74
N ALA A 7 -3.47 1.37 -14.00
CA ALA A 7 -3.83 1.89 -15.32
C ALA A 7 -2.74 1.61 -16.39
N LEU A 8 -1.47 1.53 -15.98
CA LEU A 8 -0.35 1.16 -16.83
C LEU A 8 -0.15 -0.37 -16.96
N GLY A 9 -1.01 -1.18 -16.35
CA GLY A 9 -0.96 -2.64 -16.42
C GLY A 9 -0.06 -3.32 -15.38
N TYR A 10 0.49 -2.57 -14.42
CA TYR A 10 1.27 -3.16 -13.33
C TYR A 10 0.38 -3.67 -12.19
N GLY A 11 0.80 -4.77 -11.57
CA GLY A 11 0.34 -5.13 -10.23
C GLY A 11 1.08 -4.29 -9.20
N ALA A 12 0.37 -3.71 -8.24
CA ALA A 12 0.98 -2.94 -7.16
C ALA A 12 0.24 -3.14 -5.83
N THR A 13 1.00 -3.16 -4.73
CA THR A 13 0.45 -3.22 -3.36
C THR A 13 1.17 -2.26 -2.43
N TRP A 14 0.43 -1.70 -1.47
CA TRP A 14 0.98 -0.93 -0.36
C TRP A 14 0.92 -1.79 0.89
N LEU A 15 2.07 -2.00 1.55
CA LEU A 15 2.13 -2.67 2.85
C LEU A 15 2.87 -1.80 3.86
N THR A 16 2.30 -1.71 5.05
CA THR A 16 2.96 -1.12 6.22
C THR A 16 3.36 -2.25 7.15
N GLU A 17 4.48 -2.89 6.84
CA GLU A 17 5.00 -4.06 7.56
C GLU A 17 6.04 -3.68 8.63
N TRP A 18 6.57 -4.68 9.34
CA TRP A 18 7.56 -4.51 10.43
C TRP A 18 8.74 -3.61 10.05
N ALA A 19 9.21 -3.70 8.80
CA ALA A 19 10.30 -2.89 8.28
C ALA A 19 9.99 -1.37 8.29
N ALA A 20 8.71 -0.98 8.26
CA ALA A 20 8.31 0.43 8.34
C ALA A 20 8.57 1.02 9.74
N TYR A 21 8.63 0.17 10.76
CA TYR A 21 8.82 0.54 12.16
C TYR A 21 10.24 0.25 12.67
N GLU A 22 11.01 -0.58 11.98
CA GLU A 22 12.35 -1.01 12.40
C GLU A 22 13.39 0.12 12.29
N PRO A 23 14.06 0.54 13.39
CA PRO A 23 15.10 1.57 13.34
C PRO A 23 16.23 1.26 12.37
N LYS A 24 16.65 -0.01 12.25
CA LYS A 24 17.70 -0.40 11.29
C LYS A 24 17.29 -0.20 9.84
N ALA A 25 16.02 -0.43 9.50
CA ALA A 25 15.51 -0.21 8.15
C ALA A 25 15.50 1.30 7.81
N ARG A 26 15.08 2.15 8.76
CA ARG A 26 15.15 3.61 8.61
C ARG A 26 16.58 4.10 8.40
N ALA A 27 17.52 3.61 9.21
CA ALA A 27 18.94 3.94 9.08
C ALA A 27 19.52 3.47 7.73
N ALA A 28 19.19 2.26 7.30
CA ALA A 28 19.65 1.71 6.02
C ALA A 28 19.14 2.50 4.80
N LEU A 29 17.97 3.14 4.92
CA LEU A 29 17.38 4.00 3.89
C LEU A 29 17.77 5.48 4.03
N GLY A 30 18.57 5.83 5.04
CA GLY A 30 19.12 7.19 5.23
C GLY A 30 18.12 8.21 5.79
N LEU A 31 17.10 7.76 6.52
CA LEU A 31 16.11 8.65 7.13
C LEU A 31 16.69 9.44 8.30
N ALA A 32 16.25 10.69 8.47
CA ALA A 32 16.48 11.48 9.66
C ALA A 32 15.69 10.93 10.87
N GLU A 33 16.04 11.37 12.09
CA GLU A 33 15.42 10.85 13.32
C GLU A 33 13.90 11.12 13.39
N ASP A 34 13.45 12.22 12.82
CA ASP A 34 12.05 12.66 12.77
C ASP A 34 11.27 12.12 11.55
N GLU A 35 11.95 11.44 10.62
CA GLU A 35 11.32 10.81 9.47
C GLU A 35 10.77 9.41 9.78
N ARG A 36 9.66 9.07 9.10
CA ARG A 36 8.96 7.79 9.27
C ARG A 36 8.56 7.21 7.92
N ILE A 37 8.59 5.89 7.85
CA ILE A 37 8.09 5.15 6.70
C ILE A 37 6.59 4.90 6.91
N THR A 38 5.75 5.39 6.01
CA THR A 38 4.30 5.16 6.05
C THR A 38 3.90 3.81 5.43
N GLY A 39 4.76 3.28 4.55
CA GLY A 39 4.66 1.95 3.98
C GLY A 39 5.57 1.81 2.77
N PHE A 40 5.62 0.59 2.25
CA PHE A 40 6.36 0.25 1.04
C PHE A 40 5.38 -0.06 -0.08
N VAL A 41 5.76 0.34 -1.29
CA VAL A 41 5.02 -0.04 -2.50
C VAL A 41 5.82 -1.02 -3.31
N TYR A 42 5.27 -2.23 -3.42
CA TYR A 42 5.79 -3.27 -4.30
C TYR A 42 5.02 -3.16 -5.61
N ILE A 43 5.76 -3.05 -6.71
CA ILE A 43 5.21 -2.86 -8.05
C ILE A 43 5.94 -3.77 -9.03
N GLY A 44 5.19 -4.39 -9.95
CA GLY A 44 5.76 -5.26 -10.97
C GLY A 44 4.71 -5.86 -11.91
N THR A 45 5.15 -6.78 -12.76
CA THR A 45 4.25 -7.52 -13.65
C THR A 45 3.45 -8.54 -12.86
N ALA A 46 2.12 -8.43 -12.88
CA ALA A 46 1.26 -9.40 -12.21
C ALA A 46 1.31 -10.76 -12.93
N LEU A 47 1.65 -11.82 -12.21
CA LEU A 47 1.68 -13.20 -12.75
C LEU A 47 0.28 -13.81 -12.87
N HIS A 48 -0.66 -13.33 -12.06
CA HIS A 48 -2.05 -13.79 -12.02
C HIS A 48 -2.99 -12.59 -11.92
N LYS A 49 -4.23 -12.79 -12.36
CA LYS A 49 -5.30 -11.81 -12.16
C LYS A 49 -5.59 -11.71 -10.66
N LEU A 50 -5.62 -10.48 -10.14
CA LEU A 50 -6.06 -10.22 -8.78
C LEU A 50 -7.54 -10.61 -8.64
N GLU A 51 -7.84 -11.40 -7.61
CA GLU A 51 -9.21 -11.73 -7.27
C GLU A 51 -9.93 -10.47 -6.76
N ASP A 52 -11.18 -10.32 -7.16
CA ASP A 52 -12.01 -9.30 -6.56
C ASP A 52 -12.39 -9.73 -5.15
N ARG A 53 -12.43 -8.76 -4.24
CA ARG A 53 -12.82 -8.98 -2.85
C ARG A 53 -14.16 -8.30 -2.62
N PRO A 54 -15.13 -8.92 -1.94
CA PRO A 54 -16.40 -8.26 -1.65
C PRO A 54 -16.16 -7.00 -0.80
N ARG A 55 -16.84 -5.90 -1.14
CA ARG A 55 -16.90 -4.69 -0.31
C ARG A 55 -18.22 -4.70 0.48
N PRO A 56 -18.26 -4.17 1.72
CA PRO A 56 -19.51 -4.05 2.46
C PRO A 56 -20.55 -3.24 1.69
N PRO A 57 -21.86 -3.56 1.79
CA PRO A 57 -22.93 -2.73 1.23
C PRO A 57 -22.88 -1.31 1.80
N LEU A 58 -23.12 -0.29 0.96
CA LEU A 58 -22.93 1.10 1.33
C LEU A 58 -23.86 1.53 2.47
N GLU A 59 -25.09 1.03 2.46
CA GLU A 59 -26.10 1.26 3.50
C GLU A 59 -25.66 0.80 4.91
N GLN A 60 -24.66 -0.07 5.00
CA GLN A 60 -24.10 -0.53 6.27
C GLN A 60 -22.96 0.35 6.80
N ILE A 61 -22.35 1.19 5.94
CA ILE A 61 -21.12 1.94 6.27
C ILE A 61 -21.18 3.44 5.96
N VAL A 62 -22.26 3.93 5.34
CA VAL A 62 -22.44 5.35 4.98
C VAL A 62 -23.68 5.94 5.65
N THR A 63 -23.50 7.06 6.36
CA THR A 63 -24.59 7.86 6.94
C THR A 63 -24.67 9.22 6.26
N ARG A 64 -25.88 9.71 5.98
CA ARG A 64 -26.14 11.06 5.46
C ARG A 64 -27.06 11.81 6.43
N PHE A 65 -26.73 13.07 6.72
CA PHE A 65 -27.52 13.99 7.54
C PHE A 65 -28.21 15.04 6.67
#